data_AF-A0A7C9JVI1-F1
#
_entry.id   AF-A0A7C9JVI1-F1
#
_cell.length_a   1.000
_cell.length_b   1.000
_cell.length_c   1.000
_cell.angle_alpha   90.00
_cell.angle_beta   90.00
_cell.angle_gamma   90.00
#
_symmetry.space_group_name_H-M   'P 1'
#
loop_
_entity.id
_entity.type
_entity.pdbx_description
1 polymer ?
#
loop_
_entity_poly.entity_id
_entity_poly.type
_entity_poly.pdbx_seq_one_letter_code
_entity_poly.pdbx_strand_id
1 'polypeptide(L)'
;MASKKTSQSETDVALKTLDLLQELVWAIRSRESSELINGVSYLRQLAINEGMERRKAEKRAKPTLRDRKRDLKTLVGSMPLVLADTELFPSNEDIAKFAMEALQISIARWEKRSRYEMIGMLVMESINASPGRLREVGDMLNKISDESESMAQIKQRSRQTGFSWNEAIRSLSTSVE
;
A
#
# COMPACT_ATOMS: atom_id res chain seq x y z
N MET A 1 -2.42 -44.59 -0.11
CA MET A 1 -1.06 -44.01 -0.20
C MET A 1 -1.03 -42.47 -0.28
N ALA A 2 -2.16 -41.76 -0.42
CA ALA A 2 -2.18 -40.30 -0.55
C ALA A 2 -2.00 -39.52 0.78
N SER A 3 -2.42 -40.07 1.91
CA SER A 3 -2.42 -39.36 3.22
C SER A 3 -1.03 -39.18 3.85
N LYS A 4 -0.04 -40.02 3.49
CA LYS A 4 1.34 -39.91 4.00
C LYS A 4 2.12 -38.73 3.38
N LYS A 5 1.84 -38.35 2.13
CA LYS A 5 2.55 -37.26 1.43
C LYS A 5 2.18 -35.88 1.99
N THR A 6 0.92 -35.67 2.38
CA THR A 6 0.43 -34.40 2.94
C THR A 6 1.01 -34.14 4.33
N SER A 7 1.03 -35.16 5.19
CA SER A 7 1.64 -35.08 6.53
C SER A 7 3.16 -34.82 6.49
N GLN A 8 3.86 -35.34 5.48
CA GLN A 8 5.29 -35.13 5.31
C GLN A 8 5.64 -33.73 4.76
N SER A 9 4.72 -33.11 4.00
CA SER A 9 4.84 -31.72 3.56
C SER A 9 4.57 -30.73 4.70
N GLU A 10 3.58 -31.00 5.54
CA GLU A 10 3.25 -30.14 6.70
C GLU A 10 4.37 -30.13 7.74
N THR A 11 5.02 -31.29 7.95
CA THR A 11 6.17 -31.40 8.85
C THR A 11 7.42 -30.68 8.33
N ASP A 12 7.67 -30.68 7.02
CA ASP A 12 8.76 -29.91 6.40
C ASP A 12 8.55 -28.39 6.52
N VAL A 13 7.30 -27.92 6.35
CA VAL A 13 6.94 -26.51 6.56
C VAL A 13 7.09 -26.12 8.04
N ALA A 14 6.68 -26.99 8.96
CA ALA A 14 6.83 -26.76 10.39
C ALA A 14 8.32 -26.66 10.80
N LEU A 15 9.18 -27.51 10.24
CA LEU A 15 10.63 -27.47 10.49
C LEU A 15 11.27 -26.19 9.94
N LYS A 16 10.98 -25.81 8.70
CA LYS A 16 11.46 -24.54 8.13
C LYS A 16 11.01 -23.32 8.93
N THR A 17 9.77 -23.36 9.43
CA THR A 17 9.24 -22.29 10.27
C THR A 17 9.96 -22.25 11.62
N LEU A 18 10.25 -23.41 12.21
CA LEU A 18 11.03 -23.51 13.45
C LEU A 18 12.45 -22.95 13.26
N ASP A 19 13.12 -23.32 12.18
CA ASP A 19 14.48 -22.85 11.86
C ASP A 19 14.51 -21.33 11.70
N LEU A 20 13.55 -20.76 10.96
CA LEU A 20 13.42 -19.31 10.82
C LEU A 20 13.19 -18.62 12.17
N LEU A 21 12.31 -19.17 13.01
CA LEU A 21 12.03 -18.60 14.34
C LEU A 21 13.27 -18.67 15.24
N GLN A 22 14.06 -19.75 15.15
CA GLN A 22 15.32 -19.87 15.88
C GLN A 22 16.35 -18.84 15.40
N GLU A 23 16.47 -18.64 14.09
CA GLU A 23 17.36 -17.63 13.51
C GLU A 23 16.96 -16.22 13.97
N LEU A 24 15.67 -15.90 13.99
CA LEU A 24 15.17 -14.62 14.49
C LEU A 24 15.48 -14.43 15.98
N VAL A 25 15.23 -15.45 16.80
CA VAL A 25 15.55 -15.42 18.23
C VAL A 25 17.04 -15.22 18.45
N TRP A 26 17.88 -15.89 17.67
CA TRP A 26 19.33 -15.74 17.75
C TRP A 26 19.78 -14.35 17.32
N ALA A 27 19.25 -13.83 16.21
CA ALA A 27 19.56 -12.49 15.73
C ALA A 27 19.20 -11.41 16.77
N ILE A 28 18.04 -11.55 17.43
CA ILE A 28 17.61 -10.64 18.50
C ILE A 28 18.51 -10.76 19.73
N ARG A 29 18.90 -11.98 20.13
CA ARG A 29 19.76 -12.21 21.31
C ARG A 29 21.21 -11.83 21.08
N SER A 30 21.69 -11.89 19.84
CA SER A 30 23.07 -11.59 19.46
C SER A 30 23.41 -10.09 19.52
N ARG A 31 22.40 -9.23 19.66
CA ARG A 31 22.54 -7.77 19.72
C ARG A 31 22.18 -7.26 21.10
N GLU A 32 22.83 -6.19 21.53
CA GLU A 32 22.42 -5.51 22.75
C GLU A 32 21.05 -4.86 22.56
N SER A 33 20.21 -4.88 23.60
CA SER A 33 18.88 -4.25 23.55
C SER A 33 18.96 -2.75 23.23
N SER A 34 20.04 -2.10 23.66
CA SER A 34 20.39 -0.70 23.37
C SER A 34 20.55 -0.45 21.86
N GLU A 35 21.23 -1.32 21.13
CA GLU A 35 21.44 -1.20 19.67
C GLU A 35 20.13 -1.33 18.90
N LEU A 36 19.25 -2.26 19.32
CA LEU A 36 17.94 -2.42 18.71
C LEU A 36 17.06 -1.18 18.93
N ILE A 37 17.05 -0.64 20.15
CA ILE A 37 16.31 0.58 20.48
C ILE A 37 16.87 1.80 19.73
N ASN A 38 18.20 1.90 19.62
CA ASN A 38 18.87 2.96 18.87
C ASN A 38 18.56 2.87 17.38
N GLY A 39 18.58 1.66 16.81
CA GLY A 39 18.21 1.41 15.42
C GLY A 39 16.75 1.81 15.14
N VAL A 40 15.82 1.43 16.01
CA VAL A 40 14.41 1.88 15.92
C VAL A 40 14.31 3.39 16.00
N SER A 41 15.04 4.03 16.91
CA SER A 41 15.02 5.48 17.09
C SER A 41 15.58 6.21 15.86
N TYR A 42 16.66 5.69 15.29
CA TYR A 42 17.27 6.21 14.06
C TYR A 42 16.34 6.08 12.85
N LEU A 43 15.71 4.91 12.65
CA LEU A 43 14.73 4.70 11.58
C LEU A 43 13.51 5.62 11.75
N ARG A 44 13.02 5.83 12.98
CA ARG A 44 11.97 6.82 13.26
C ARG A 44 12.42 8.23 12.91
N GLN A 45 13.64 8.62 13.27
CA GLN A 45 14.18 9.94 12.95
C GLN A 45 14.35 10.14 11.43
N LEU A 46 14.82 9.14 10.69
CA LEU A 46 14.89 9.18 9.23
C LEU A 46 13.50 9.36 8.61
N ALA A 47 12.52 8.56 9.02
CA ALA A 47 11.15 8.69 8.52
C ALA A 47 10.54 10.07 8.82
N ILE A 48 10.83 10.65 10.00
CA ILE A 48 10.39 12.00 10.38
C ILE A 48 11.13 13.07 9.57
N ASN A 49 12.43 12.93 9.34
CA ASN A 49 13.23 13.88 8.57
C ASN A 49 12.87 13.88 7.09
N GLU A 50 12.66 12.71 6.47
CA GLU A 50 12.12 12.64 5.10
C GLU A 50 10.74 13.29 5.02
N GLY A 51 9.87 13.03 6.00
CA GLY A 51 8.56 13.70 6.09
C GLY A 51 8.68 15.22 6.28
N MET A 52 9.67 15.70 7.03
CA MET A 52 9.90 17.13 7.24
C MET A 52 10.51 17.82 6.02
N GLU A 53 11.46 17.20 5.33
CA GLU A 53 12.04 17.74 4.10
C GLU A 53 11.04 17.73 2.95
N ARG A 54 10.22 16.69 2.81
CA ARG A 54 9.05 16.69 1.91
C ARG A 54 8.07 17.82 2.25
N ARG A 55 7.70 17.98 3.53
CA ARG A 55 6.83 19.09 3.98
C ARG A 55 7.45 20.48 3.78
N LYS A 56 8.78 20.63 3.89
CA LYS A 56 9.47 21.91 3.60
C LYS A 56 9.51 22.19 2.11
N ALA A 57 9.75 21.19 1.27
CA ALA A 57 9.66 21.31 -0.18
C ALA A 57 8.22 21.66 -0.63
N GLU A 58 7.21 21.00 -0.06
CA GLU A 58 5.79 21.29 -0.27
C GLU A 58 5.37 22.68 0.24
N LYS A 59 5.92 23.16 1.36
CA LYS A 59 5.68 24.53 1.85
C LYS A 59 6.30 25.60 0.95
N ARG A 60 7.43 25.31 0.31
CA ARG A 60 8.08 26.20 -0.66
C ARG A 60 7.36 26.20 -2.00
N ALA A 61 6.75 25.07 -2.38
CA ALA A 61 5.90 24.95 -3.56
C ALA A 61 4.43 24.78 -3.14
N LYS A 62 3.79 25.87 -2.68
CA LYS A 62 2.32 25.85 -2.46
C LYS A 62 1.67 25.40 -3.78
N PRO A 63 0.99 24.24 -3.83
CA PRO A 63 0.33 23.80 -5.04
C PRO A 63 -0.72 24.83 -5.41
N THR A 64 -0.66 25.32 -6.65
CA THR A 64 -1.65 26.28 -7.10
C THR A 64 -3.02 25.59 -7.17
N LEU A 65 -4.10 26.38 -7.14
CA LEU A 65 -5.46 25.85 -7.35
C LEU A 65 -5.57 25.07 -8.69
N ARG A 66 -4.74 25.43 -9.68
CA ARG A 66 -4.64 24.76 -10.98
C ARG A 66 -3.99 23.38 -10.85
N ASP A 67 -2.93 23.25 -10.05
CA ASP A 67 -2.24 21.97 -9.83
C ASP A 67 -3.16 20.99 -9.10
N ARG A 68 -3.85 21.45 -8.04
CA ARG A 68 -4.85 20.62 -7.34
C ARG A 68 -5.97 20.15 -8.28
N LYS A 69 -6.45 21.02 -9.18
CA LYS A 69 -7.48 20.65 -10.16
C LYS A 69 -6.97 19.65 -11.20
N ARG A 70 -5.70 19.73 -11.60
CA ARG A 70 -5.07 18.75 -12.51
C ARG A 70 -4.99 17.40 -11.81
N ASP A 71 -4.41 17.35 -10.61
CA ASP A 71 -4.21 16.12 -9.84
C ASP A 71 -5.56 15.43 -9.55
N LEU A 72 -6.59 16.22 -9.20
CA LEU A 72 -7.95 15.71 -9.02
C LEU A 72 -8.54 15.16 -10.33
N LYS A 73 -8.43 15.87 -11.45
CA LYS A 73 -8.94 15.38 -12.75
C LYS A 73 -8.29 14.08 -13.16
N THR A 74 -6.98 13.99 -12.93
CA THR A 74 -6.20 12.80 -13.19
C THR A 74 -6.69 11.62 -12.34
N LEU A 75 -6.77 11.81 -11.03
CA LEU A 75 -7.25 10.77 -10.10
C LEU A 75 -8.70 10.36 -10.38
N VAL A 76 -9.60 11.32 -10.62
CA VAL A 76 -11.00 11.05 -10.95
C VAL A 76 -11.14 10.30 -12.28
N GLY A 77 -10.20 10.48 -13.21
CA GLY A 77 -10.17 9.77 -14.48
C GLY A 77 -9.71 8.31 -14.35
N SER A 78 -8.64 8.02 -13.60
CA SER A 78 -8.05 6.68 -13.51
C SER A 78 -8.62 5.82 -12.38
N MET A 79 -9.00 6.41 -11.25
CA MET A 79 -9.44 5.68 -10.06
C MET A 79 -10.69 4.81 -10.28
N PRO A 80 -11.76 5.28 -10.95
CA PRO A 80 -12.92 4.41 -11.21
C PRO A 80 -12.58 3.20 -12.09
N LEU A 81 -11.70 3.39 -13.08
CA LEU A 81 -11.28 2.33 -13.99
C LEU A 81 -10.49 1.25 -13.24
N VAL A 82 -9.53 1.67 -12.42
CA VAL A 82 -8.67 0.76 -11.65
C VAL A 82 -9.46 0.02 -10.56
N LEU A 83 -10.31 0.73 -9.80
CA LEU A 83 -11.13 0.10 -8.75
C LEU A 83 -12.24 -0.80 -9.30
N ALA A 84 -12.62 -0.63 -10.57
CA ALA A 84 -13.57 -1.52 -11.23
C ALA A 84 -12.96 -2.87 -11.62
N ASP A 85 -11.64 -2.96 -11.80
CA ASP A 85 -10.93 -4.19 -12.17
C ASP A 85 -11.06 -5.25 -11.06
N THR A 86 -11.82 -6.32 -11.34
CA THR A 86 -12.05 -7.45 -10.43
C THR A 86 -10.82 -8.33 -10.21
N GLU A 87 -9.79 -8.22 -11.07
CA GLU A 87 -8.52 -8.93 -10.86
C GLU A 87 -7.61 -8.21 -9.87
N LEU A 88 -7.71 -6.86 -9.79
CA LEU A 88 -6.98 -6.03 -8.83
C LEU A 88 -7.72 -5.92 -7.50
N PHE A 89 -9.05 -5.77 -7.58
CA PHE A 89 -9.94 -5.66 -6.43
C PHE A 89 -11.01 -6.76 -6.52
N PRO A 90 -10.69 -8.00 -6.09
CA PRO A 90 -11.62 -9.12 -6.12
C PRO A 90 -12.88 -8.88 -5.28
N SER A 91 -12.72 -8.26 -4.11
CA SER A 91 -13.80 -8.03 -3.15
C SER A 91 -13.98 -6.56 -2.80
N ASN A 92 -15.14 -6.23 -2.24
CA ASN A 92 -15.36 -4.90 -1.65
C ASN A 92 -14.43 -4.64 -0.46
N GLU A 93 -13.99 -5.68 0.24
CA GLU A 93 -13.02 -5.56 1.33
C GLU A 93 -11.71 -4.96 0.83
N ASP A 94 -11.24 -5.39 -0.34
CA ASP A 94 -9.99 -4.89 -0.95
C ASP A 94 -10.08 -3.39 -1.27
N ILE A 95 -11.26 -2.95 -1.74
CA ILE A 95 -11.53 -1.52 -2.01
C ILE A 95 -11.57 -0.73 -0.71
N ALA A 96 -12.21 -1.26 0.34
CA ALA A 96 -12.26 -0.63 1.66
C ALA A 96 -10.86 -0.53 2.30
N LYS A 97 -10.05 -1.58 2.17
CA LYS A 97 -8.65 -1.63 2.63
C LYS A 97 -7.80 -0.61 1.88
N PHE A 98 -7.92 -0.54 0.56
CA PHE A 98 -7.26 0.50 -0.24
C PHE A 98 -7.68 1.89 0.19
N ALA A 99 -8.98 2.16 0.33
CA ALA A 99 -9.49 3.46 0.78
C ALA A 99 -8.86 3.90 2.10
N MET A 100 -8.79 2.98 3.07
CA MET A 100 -8.21 3.27 4.37
C MET A 100 -6.69 3.47 4.30
N GLU A 101 -5.97 2.55 3.64
CA GLU A 101 -4.50 2.58 3.60
C GLU A 101 -3.96 3.69 2.69
N ALA A 102 -4.48 3.79 1.47
CA ALA A 102 -4.02 4.70 0.43
C ALA A 102 -4.58 6.11 0.60
N LEU A 103 -5.88 6.24 0.87
CA LEU A 103 -6.55 7.54 0.88
C LEU A 103 -6.86 8.06 2.27
N GLN A 104 -6.71 7.24 3.32
CA GLN A 104 -7.14 7.55 4.69
C GLN A 104 -8.64 7.87 4.77
N ILE A 105 -9.44 7.20 3.93
CA ILE A 105 -10.89 7.31 3.86
C ILE A 105 -11.51 6.02 4.41
N SER A 106 -12.39 6.15 5.40
CA SER A 106 -13.11 5.01 5.97
C SER A 106 -14.47 4.82 5.29
N ILE A 107 -14.73 3.60 4.79
CA ILE A 107 -16.02 3.21 4.20
C ILE A 107 -16.78 2.34 5.20
N ALA A 108 -17.68 2.94 5.98
CA ALA A 108 -18.38 2.24 7.06
C ALA A 108 -19.53 1.35 6.55
N ARG A 109 -19.54 0.02 6.76
CA ARG A 109 -20.51 -0.94 6.19
C ARG A 109 -20.27 -1.28 4.71
N TRP A 110 -19.01 -1.38 4.29
CA TRP A 110 -18.63 -1.72 2.91
C TRP A 110 -19.22 -3.04 2.41
N GLU A 111 -19.53 -3.98 3.33
CA GLU A 111 -20.13 -5.28 3.06
C GLU A 111 -21.54 -5.19 2.48
N LYS A 112 -22.25 -4.08 2.76
CA LYS A 112 -23.63 -3.83 2.33
C LYS A 112 -23.73 -2.90 1.12
N ARG A 113 -22.60 -2.41 0.61
CA ARG A 113 -22.56 -1.46 -0.50
C ARG A 113 -22.27 -2.16 -1.81
N SER A 114 -22.74 -1.57 -2.89
CA SER A 114 -22.27 -1.97 -4.21
C SER A 114 -20.85 -1.46 -4.45
N ARG A 115 -20.09 -2.17 -5.31
CA ARG A 115 -18.77 -1.71 -5.76
C ARG A 115 -18.83 -0.28 -6.31
N TYR A 116 -19.82 0.00 -7.17
CA TYR A 116 -19.98 1.32 -7.79
C TYR A 116 -20.30 2.42 -6.77
N GLU A 117 -21.09 2.12 -5.74
CA GLU A 117 -21.34 3.04 -4.64
C GLU A 117 -20.05 3.37 -3.90
N MET A 118 -19.23 2.36 -3.59
CA MET A 118 -17.94 2.57 -2.92
C MET A 118 -16.99 3.41 -3.77
N ILE A 119 -16.89 3.13 -5.07
CA ILE A 119 -16.08 3.92 -6.01
C ILE A 119 -16.58 5.36 -6.06
N GLY A 120 -17.90 5.57 -6.15
CA GLY A 120 -18.52 6.89 -6.14
C GLY A 120 -18.22 7.68 -4.86
N MET A 121 -18.30 7.02 -3.70
CA MET A 121 -17.91 7.61 -2.42
C MET A 121 -16.44 8.05 -2.43
N LEU A 122 -15.53 7.20 -2.92
CA LEU A 122 -14.10 7.53 -2.97
C LEU A 122 -13.79 8.69 -3.90
N VAL A 123 -14.42 8.74 -5.07
CA VAL A 123 -14.29 9.87 -6.00
C VAL A 123 -14.73 11.17 -5.33
N MET A 124 -15.88 11.16 -4.65
CA MET A 124 -16.40 12.36 -4.00
C MET A 124 -15.56 12.78 -2.79
N GLU A 125 -15.14 11.84 -1.94
CA GLU A 125 -14.31 12.13 -0.78
C GLU A 125 -12.88 12.58 -1.15
N SER A 126 -12.37 12.12 -2.30
CA SER A 126 -11.07 12.57 -2.82
C SER A 126 -11.01 14.06 -3.12
N ILE A 127 -12.16 14.72 -3.34
CA ILE A 127 -12.22 16.19 -3.48
C ILE A 127 -11.71 16.88 -2.19
N ASN A 128 -11.96 16.27 -1.04
CA ASN A 128 -11.63 16.80 0.29
C ASN A 128 -10.27 16.32 0.81
N ALA A 129 -9.63 15.35 0.14
CA ALA A 129 -8.35 14.81 0.57
C ALA A 129 -7.18 15.80 0.39
N SER A 130 -6.09 15.54 1.12
CA SER A 130 -4.89 16.40 1.08
C SER A 130 -4.23 16.37 -0.31
N PRO A 131 -3.75 17.52 -0.85
CA PRO A 131 -3.17 17.57 -2.19
C PRO A 131 -1.99 16.62 -2.43
N GLY A 132 -1.11 16.45 -1.43
CA GLY A 132 0.06 15.56 -1.55
C GLY A 132 -0.34 14.09 -1.70
N ARG A 133 -1.28 13.62 -0.88
CA ARG A 133 -1.79 12.24 -0.93
C ARG A 133 -2.52 11.97 -2.26
N LEU A 134 -3.29 12.94 -2.74
CA LEU A 134 -4.00 12.83 -4.02
C LEU A 134 -3.05 12.66 -5.20
N ARG A 135 -1.93 13.41 -5.20
CA ARG A 135 -0.90 13.29 -6.22
C ARG A 135 -0.22 11.92 -6.18
N GLU A 136 0.25 11.48 -5.00
CA GLU A 136 0.90 10.17 -4.85
C GLU A 136 0.01 9.02 -5.34
N VAL A 137 -1.27 9.03 -4.92
CA VAL A 137 -2.22 7.98 -5.32
C VAL A 137 -2.63 8.10 -6.78
N GLY A 138 -2.82 9.33 -7.29
CA GLY A 138 -3.16 9.57 -8.70
C GLY A 138 -2.06 9.15 -9.66
N ASP A 139 -0.81 9.46 -9.36
CA ASP A 139 0.34 9.05 -10.15
C ASP A 139 0.48 7.52 -10.13
N MET A 140 0.26 6.87 -8.99
CA MET A 140 0.26 5.41 -8.90
C MET A 140 -0.86 4.81 -9.77
N LEU A 141 -2.09 5.28 -9.64
CA LEU A 141 -3.23 4.72 -10.37
C LEU A 141 -3.09 4.92 -11.88
N ASN A 142 -2.50 6.03 -12.32
CA ASN A 142 -2.15 6.22 -13.72
C ASN A 142 -1.08 5.22 -14.20
N LYS A 143 -0.02 4.99 -13.42
CA LYS A 143 0.98 3.98 -13.78
C LYS A 143 0.34 2.59 -13.90
N ILE A 144 -0.57 2.26 -12.98
CA ILE A 144 -1.32 1.00 -13.02
C ILE A 144 -2.23 0.93 -14.25
N SER A 145 -2.82 2.06 -14.69
CA SER A 145 -3.67 2.08 -15.88
C SER A 145 -2.91 2.07 -17.19
N ASP A 146 -1.72 2.66 -17.23
CA ASP A 146 -0.94 2.88 -18.47
C ASP A 146 0.10 1.76 -18.74
N GLU A 147 0.61 1.06 -17.72
CA GLU A 147 1.66 0.03 -17.87
C GLU A 147 1.17 -1.39 -17.56
N SER A 148 1.22 -2.28 -18.55
CA SER A 148 0.81 -3.69 -18.40
C SER A 148 1.71 -4.52 -17.48
N GLU A 149 3.00 -4.20 -17.41
CA GLU A 149 3.99 -4.96 -16.63
C GLU A 149 3.95 -4.60 -15.14
N SER A 150 3.90 -3.31 -14.81
CA SER A 150 3.68 -2.81 -13.44
C SER A 150 2.34 -3.33 -12.88
N MET A 151 1.30 -3.37 -13.71
CA MET A 151 0.00 -3.95 -13.36
C MET A 151 0.08 -5.45 -13.06
N ALA A 152 0.81 -6.23 -13.87
CA ALA A 152 0.98 -7.66 -13.64
C ALA A 152 1.68 -7.97 -12.31
N GLN A 153 2.72 -7.20 -11.96
CA GLN A 153 3.47 -7.37 -10.72
C GLN A 153 2.62 -7.02 -9.49
N ILE A 154 1.83 -5.94 -9.55
CA ILE A 154 0.94 -5.54 -8.45
C ILE A 154 -0.20 -6.56 -8.30
N LYS A 155 -0.79 -7.06 -9.39
CA LYS A 155 -1.78 -8.15 -9.37
C LYS A 155 -1.21 -9.41 -8.73
N GLN A 156 0.06 -9.72 -8.96
CA GLN A 156 0.71 -10.87 -8.35
C GLN A 156 0.97 -10.66 -6.86
N ARG A 157 1.42 -9.46 -6.46
CA ARG A 157 1.69 -9.11 -5.06
C ARG A 157 0.42 -8.92 -4.22
N SER A 158 -0.66 -8.38 -4.80
CA SER A 158 -1.94 -8.19 -4.09
C SER A 158 -2.57 -9.51 -3.64
N ARG A 159 -2.21 -10.62 -4.32
CA ARG A 159 -2.64 -11.98 -3.98
C ARG A 159 -1.80 -12.63 -2.88
N GLN A 160 -0.69 -12.02 -2.45
CA GLN A 160 0.18 -12.55 -1.41
C GLN A 160 -0.30 -12.12 -0.01
N THR A 161 -0.11 -12.99 0.98
CA THR A 161 -0.38 -12.66 2.38
C THR A 161 0.56 -11.54 2.85
N GLY A 162 0.01 -10.53 3.52
CA GLY A 162 0.77 -9.38 4.02
C GLY A 162 0.88 -8.18 3.08
N PHE A 163 0.19 -8.19 1.93
CA PHE A 163 0.17 -7.03 1.02
C PHE A 163 -0.41 -5.77 1.67
N SER A 164 0.31 -4.65 1.54
CA SER A 164 -0.15 -3.30 1.91
C SER A 164 -0.15 -2.37 0.70
N TRP A 165 -1.28 -1.68 0.51
CA TRP A 165 -1.41 -0.65 -0.52
C TRP A 165 -0.49 0.53 -0.26
N ASN A 166 -0.25 0.87 1.00
CA ASN A 166 0.65 1.97 1.36
C ASN A 166 2.11 1.67 0.98
N GLU A 167 2.55 0.41 1.10
CA GLU A 167 3.88 -0.02 0.64
C GLU A 167 3.96 -0.06 -0.89
N ALA A 168 2.92 -0.57 -1.55
CA ALA A 168 2.84 -0.60 -3.01
C ALA A 168 2.96 0.82 -3.60
N ILE A 169 2.21 1.79 -3.07
CA ILE A 169 2.29 3.21 -3.46
C ILE A 169 3.71 3.74 -3.32
N ARG A 170 4.37 3.48 -2.18
CA ARG A 170 5.74 3.94 -1.93
C ARG A 170 6.76 3.31 -2.88
N SER A 171 6.63 2.03 -3.18
CA SER A 171 7.55 1.37 -4.11
C SER A 171 7.48 1.96 -5.51
N LEU A 172 6.27 2.25 -5.99
CA LEU A 172 6.03 2.78 -7.34
C LEU A 172 6.38 4.27 -7.48
N SER A 173 6.35 5.03 -6.38
CA SER A 173 6.83 6.40 -6.35
C SER A 173 8.35 6.50 -6.22
N THR A 174 9.01 5.48 -5.65
CA THR A 174 10.47 5.43 -5.49
C THR A 174 11.19 4.85 -6.71
N SER A 175 10.54 4.00 -7.53
CA SER A 175 11.07 3.56 -8.84
C SER A 175 11.14 4.68 -9.90
N VAL A 176 11.10 5.95 -9.48
CA VAL A 176 11.34 7.13 -10.31
C VAL A 176 12.78 7.58 -10.04
N GLU A 177 13.74 6.82 -10.55
CA GLU A 177 15.11 7.22 -10.84
C GLU A 177 15.54 6.62 -12.18
#